data_AF-A0A1I8I413-F1
#
_entry.id   AF-A0A1I8I413-F1
#
_cell.length_a   1.000
_cell.length_b   1.000
_cell.length_c   1.000
_cell.angle_alpha   90.00
_cell.angle_beta   90.00
_cell.angle_gamma   90.00
#
_symmetry.space_group_name_H-M   'P 1'
#
loop_
_entity.id
_entity.type
_entity.pdbx_description
1 polymer ?
#
loop_
_entity_poly.entity_id
_entity_poly.type
_entity_poly.pdbx_seq_one_letter_code
_entity_poly.pdbx_strand_id
1 'polypeptide(L)'
;MYLFSVLAFARLRRGFGGLMFCSDLSQCFVTVLRFGLIGDLFENMVPREDSPTFDSFFWMAIFHTSELRNMKWTAEVDMRDNCFICSRSNYDFEHHGQGFDYHVRNEHN
;
A
#
# COMPACT_ATOMS: atom_id res chain seq x y z
N MET A 1 -0.17 -6.61 4.25
CA MET A 1 -1.09 -6.06 5.27
C MET A 1 -0.99 -6.71 6.64
N TYR A 2 -1.15 -8.04 6.80
CA TYR A 2 -1.07 -8.68 8.13
C TYR A 2 0.28 -8.48 8.85
N LEU A 3 1.41 -8.65 8.15
CA LEU A 3 2.73 -8.38 8.72
C LEU A 3 2.88 -6.93 9.22
N PHE A 4 2.30 -5.96 8.51
CA PHE A 4 2.29 -4.56 8.92
C PHE A 4 1.46 -4.32 10.18
N SER A 5 0.34 -5.03 10.36
CA SER A 5 -0.43 -4.96 11.60
C SER A 5 0.31 -5.50 12.82
N VAL A 6 1.14 -6.54 12.65
CA VAL A 6 1.99 -7.08 13.72
C VAL A 6 3.11 -6.10 14.08
N LEU A 7 3.80 -5.53 13.09
CA LEU A 7 4.82 -4.50 13.30
C LEU A 7 4.23 -3.24 13.95
N ALA A 8 3.05 -2.82 13.50
CA ALA A 8 2.32 -1.70 14.05
C ALA A 8 1.99 -1.93 15.53
N PHE A 9 1.43 -3.10 15.88
CA PHE A 9 1.10 -3.45 17.26
C PHE A 9 2.34 -3.57 18.15
N ALA A 10 3.44 -4.13 17.64
CA ALA A 10 4.64 -4.40 18.41
C ALA A 10 5.50 -3.14 18.68
N ARG A 11 5.57 -2.21 17.73
CA ARG A 11 6.50 -1.06 17.81
C ARG A 11 5.85 0.30 17.61
N LEU A 12 4.84 0.41 16.76
CA LEU A 12 4.24 1.70 16.38
C LEU A 12 2.93 2.01 17.10
N ARG A 13 2.51 1.17 18.05
CA ARG A 13 1.22 1.28 18.76
C ARG A 13 0.97 2.66 19.36
N ARG A 14 2.02 3.34 19.84
CA ARG A 14 1.93 4.67 20.45
C ARG A 14 1.82 5.82 19.43
N GLY A 15 2.16 5.57 18.17
CA GLY A 15 2.04 6.54 17.07
C GLY A 15 0.64 6.60 16.46
N PHE A 16 -0.23 5.64 16.77
CA PHE A 16 -1.64 5.69 16.37
C PHE A 16 -2.41 6.58 17.34
N GLY A 17 -2.79 7.77 16.88
CA GLY A 17 -3.61 8.74 17.62
C GLY A 17 -4.88 9.12 16.87
N GLY A 18 -5.79 9.82 17.56
CA GLY A 18 -7.03 10.33 16.96
C GLY A 18 -8.03 9.21 16.64
N LEU A 19 -8.39 9.07 15.37
CA LEU A 19 -9.38 8.11 14.86
C LEU A 19 -8.81 6.68 14.63
N MET A 20 -7.51 6.50 14.85
CA MET A 20 -6.83 5.23 14.65
C MET A 20 -6.74 4.46 15.97
N PHE A 21 -7.37 3.28 16.02
CA PHE A 21 -7.36 2.42 17.20
C PHE A 21 -6.41 1.25 17.01
N CYS A 22 -5.55 1.01 18.01
CA CYS A 22 -4.55 -0.07 17.99
C CYS A 22 -4.35 -0.65 19.41
N SER A 23 -5.45 -0.94 20.14
CA SER A 23 -5.36 -1.56 21.48
C SER A 23 -5.14 -3.07 21.45
N ASP A 24 -5.65 -3.72 20.41
CA ASP A 24 -5.59 -5.17 20.18
C ASP A 24 -5.10 -5.43 18.76
N LEU A 25 -4.52 -6.61 18.51
CA LEU A 25 -3.97 -6.97 17.20
C LEU A 25 -5.02 -6.85 16.09
N SER A 26 -6.26 -7.24 16.36
CA SER A 26 -7.38 -7.13 15.41
C SER A 26 -7.73 -5.68 15.09
N GLN A 27 -7.70 -4.79 16.08
CA GLN A 27 -7.93 -3.36 15.85
C GLN A 27 -6.82 -2.74 14.99
N CYS A 28 -5.55 -3.05 15.30
CA CYS A 28 -4.44 -2.58 14.47
C CYS A 28 -4.53 -3.14 13.05
N PHE A 29 -4.98 -4.38 12.88
CA PHE A 29 -5.20 -4.97 11.57
C PHE A 29 -6.26 -4.22 10.76
N VAL A 30 -7.42 -3.94 11.37
CA VAL A 30 -8.49 -3.17 10.71
C VAL A 30 -8.05 -1.74 10.40
N THR A 31 -7.34 -1.09 11.33
CA THR A 31 -6.82 0.27 11.15
C THR A 31 -5.78 0.34 10.04
N VAL A 32 -4.77 -0.54 10.05
CA VAL A 32 -3.75 -0.60 8.99
C VAL A 32 -4.37 -0.96 7.65
N LEU A 33 -5.36 -1.85 7.62
CA LEU A 33 -6.05 -2.21 6.38
C LEU A 33 -6.90 -1.05 5.85
N ARG A 34 -7.67 -0.36 6.70
CA ARG A 34 -8.51 0.77 6.30
C ARG A 34 -7.68 1.95 5.83
N PHE A 35 -6.78 2.43 6.69
CA PHE A 35 -6.01 3.64 6.41
C PHE A 35 -4.82 3.39 5.47
N GLY A 36 -4.27 2.17 5.44
CA GLY A 36 -3.21 1.78 4.51
C GLY A 36 -3.70 1.75 3.06
N LEU A 37 -4.91 1.25 2.81
CA LEU A 37 -5.52 1.26 1.47
C LEU A 37 -5.92 2.67 1.00
N ILE A 38 -6.29 3.56 1.94
CA ILE A 38 -6.69 4.94 1.63
C ILE A 38 -5.45 5.85 1.45
N GLY A 39 -4.27 5.44 1.93
CA GLY A 39 -3.04 6.24 1.90
C GLY A 39 -2.90 7.22 3.08
N ASP A 40 -3.95 7.35 3.89
CA ASP A 40 -4.06 8.31 5.01
C ASP A 40 -3.33 7.85 6.29
N LEU A 41 -2.79 6.62 6.29
CA LEU A 41 -2.08 6.05 7.42
C LEU A 41 -0.76 6.77 7.75
N PHE A 42 -0.03 7.22 6.73
CA PHE A 42 1.27 7.86 6.92
C PHE A 42 1.15 9.33 7.33
N GLU A 43 0.19 10.05 6.74
CA GLU A 43 -0.02 11.47 7.03
C GLU A 43 -0.40 11.70 8.51
N ASN A 44 -1.10 10.74 9.12
CA ASN A 44 -1.56 10.84 10.50
C ASN A 44 -0.67 10.10 11.52
N MET A 45 0.34 9.33 11.08
CA MET A 45 1.23 8.63 11.99
C MET A 45 2.34 9.56 12.47
N VAL A 46 2.09 10.27 13.57
CA VAL A 46 3.09 11.11 14.24
C VAL A 46 3.72 10.31 15.39
N PRO A 47 5.06 10.22 15.48
CA PRO A 47 5.70 9.59 16.61
C PRO A 47 5.45 10.46 17.85
N ARG A 48 4.59 9.97 18.76
CA ARG A 48 4.31 10.64 20.03
C ARG A 48 5.36 10.27 21.08
N GLU A 49 6.61 10.62 20.81
CA GLU A 49 7.69 10.57 21.80
C GLU A 49 8.29 11.97 21.98
N ASP A 50 8.42 12.40 23.24
CA ASP A 50 9.06 13.66 23.63
C ASP A 50 10.60 13.65 23.38
N SER A 51 11.15 12.51 22.95
CA SER A 51 12.55 12.34 22.53
C SER A 51 12.66 11.35 21.35
N PRO A 52 12.69 11.83 20.08
CA PRO A 52 12.81 10.93 18.94
C PRO A 52 14.19 10.26 18.94
N THR A 53 14.22 8.94 19.12
CA THR A 53 15.43 8.13 19.01
C THR A 53 15.60 7.60 17.58
N PHE A 54 16.83 7.25 17.20
CA PHE A 54 17.09 6.67 15.88
C PHE A 54 16.31 5.36 15.63
N ASP A 55 16.02 4.58 16.68
CA ASP A 55 15.24 3.33 16.57
C ASP A 55 13.80 3.60 16.12
N SER A 56 13.12 4.60 16.68
CA SER A 56 11.74 4.91 16.29
C SER A 56 11.64 5.43 14.85
N PHE A 57 12.63 6.21 14.39
CA PHE A 57 12.74 6.63 13.00
C PHE A 57 12.96 5.44 12.05
N PHE A 58 13.84 4.50 12.42
CA PHE A 58 14.14 3.32 11.61
C PHE A 58 12.89 2.46 11.35
N TRP A 59 12.10 2.18 12.39
CA TRP A 59 10.87 1.40 12.25
C TRP A 59 9.81 2.12 11.43
N MET A 60 9.67 3.44 11.59
CA MET A 60 8.79 4.24 10.74
C MET A 60 9.22 4.20 9.27
N ALA A 61 10.53 4.32 8.99
CA ALA A 61 11.06 4.25 7.63
C ALA A 61 10.82 2.87 6.98
N ILE A 62 11.00 1.78 7.73
CA ILE A 62 10.66 0.42 7.25
C ILE A 62 9.17 0.33 6.92
N PHE A 63 8.31 0.79 7.84
CA PHE A 63 6.87 0.77 7.65
C PHE A 63 6.46 1.54 6.39
N HIS A 64 6.99 2.74 6.20
CA HIS A 64 6.69 3.58 5.03
C HIS A 64 7.20 2.99 3.70
N THR A 65 8.46 2.55 3.66
CA THR A 65 9.03 1.98 2.42
C THR A 65 8.35 0.69 1.98
N SER A 66 7.82 -0.07 2.93
CA SER A 66 7.09 -1.30 2.63
C SER A 66 5.72 -1.06 1.99
N GLU A 67 5.03 0.00 2.41
CA GLU A 67 3.75 0.40 1.83
C GLU A 67 3.94 1.00 0.44
N LEU A 68 4.94 1.88 0.26
CA LEU A 68 5.30 2.41 -1.06
C LEU A 68 5.60 1.30 -2.07
N ARG A 69 6.26 0.23 -1.64
CA ARG A 69 6.49 -0.94 -2.50
C ARG A 69 5.19 -1.65 -2.87
N ASN A 70 4.24 -1.74 -1.96
CA ASN A 70 2.94 -2.36 -2.23
C ASN A 70 2.10 -1.53 -3.24
N MET A 71 2.08 -0.20 -3.08
CA MET A 71 1.41 0.70 -4.03
C MET A 71 2.06 0.61 -5.41
N LYS A 72 3.40 0.65 -5.46
CA LYS A 72 4.16 0.47 -6.71
C LYS A 72 3.83 -0.87 -7.38
N TRP A 73 3.85 -1.98 -6.63
CA TRP A 73 3.52 -3.30 -7.16
C TRP A 73 2.11 -3.36 -7.74
N THR A 74 1.14 -2.77 -7.05
CA THR A 74 -0.26 -2.74 -7.51
C THR A 74 -0.38 -1.97 -8.81
N ALA A 75 0.28 -0.81 -8.92
CA ALA A 75 0.30 -0.02 -10.14
C ALA A 75 1.02 -0.76 -11.30
N GLU A 76 2.16 -1.40 -11.02
CA GLU A 76 2.90 -2.18 -12.02
C GLU A 76 2.14 -3.41 -12.52
N VAL A 77 1.35 -4.04 -11.65
CA VAL A 77 0.47 -5.16 -12.03
C VAL A 77 -0.69 -4.65 -12.87
N ASP A 78 -1.36 -3.57 -12.46
CA ASP A 78 -2.48 -3.01 -13.22
C ASP A 78 -2.05 -2.56 -14.63
N MET A 79 -0.90 -1.88 -14.75
CA MET A 79 -0.32 -1.50 -16.05
C MET A 79 0.06 -2.70 -16.94
N ARG A 80 0.30 -3.87 -16.35
CA ARG A 80 0.62 -5.10 -17.09
C ARG A 80 -0.62 -5.89 -17.47
N ASP A 81 -1.60 -5.92 -16.57
CA ASP A 81 -2.74 -6.80 -16.67
C ASP A 81 -3.94 -6.15 -17.32
N ASN A 82 -4.02 -4.81 -17.34
CA ASN A 82 -5.09 -4.06 -17.96
C ASN A 82 -4.53 -2.94 -18.84
N CYS A 83 -5.23 -2.65 -19.94
CA CYS A 83 -4.93 -1.46 -20.73
C CYS A 83 -5.40 -0.20 -19.98
N PHE A 84 -4.54 0.81 -19.86
CA PHE A 84 -4.85 2.05 -19.15
C PHE A 84 -6.05 2.81 -19.74
N ILE A 85 -6.27 2.77 -21.06
CA ILE A 85 -7.30 3.57 -21.74
C ILE A 85 -8.66 2.88 -21.71
N CYS A 86 -8.71 1.60 -22.07
CA CYS A 86 -9.97 0.87 -22.22
C CYS A 86 -10.29 -0.06 -21.03
N SER A 87 -9.37 -0.18 -20.06
CA SER A 87 -9.48 -1.00 -18.85
C SER A 87 -9.81 -2.49 -19.12
N ARG A 88 -9.50 -2.96 -20.33
CA ARG A 88 -9.65 -4.36 -20.73
C ARG A 88 -8.42 -5.16 -20.29
N SER A 89 -8.65 -6.40 -19.86
CA SER A 89 -7.58 -7.28 -19.41
C SER A 89 -6.70 -7.74 -20.57
N ASN A 90 -5.40 -7.89 -20.32
CA ASN A 90 -4.44 -8.49 -21.24
C ASN A 90 -4.90 -9.88 -21.71
N TYR A 91 -5.60 -10.63 -20.86
CA TYR A 91 -6.09 -11.97 -21.15
C TYR A 91 -6.97 -12.00 -22.39
N ASP A 92 -7.86 -11.01 -22.53
CA ASP A 92 -8.76 -10.88 -23.67
C ASP A 92 -7.96 -10.62 -24.97
N PHE A 93 -6.89 -9.84 -24.91
CA PHE A 93 -6.05 -9.52 -26.07
C PHE A 93 -5.10 -10.64 -26.47
N GLU A 94 -4.63 -11.42 -25.49
CA GLU A 94 -3.80 -12.60 -25.72
C GLU A 94 -4.61 -13.77 -26.30
N HIS A 95 -5.90 -13.91 -25.94
CA HIS A 95 -6.74 -15.03 -26.40
C HIS A 95 -7.65 -14.70 -27.58
N HIS A 96 -8.04 -13.44 -27.74
CA HIS A 96 -9.00 -13.02 -28.78
C HIS A 96 -8.49 -11.89 -29.68
N GLY A 97 -7.30 -11.32 -29.41
CA GLY A 97 -6.72 -10.18 -30.14
C GLY A 97 -5.40 -10.50 -30.86
N GLN A 98 -4.68 -9.45 -31.27
CA GLN A 98 -3.34 -9.54 -31.88
C GLN A 98 -2.19 -9.47 -30.85
N GLY A 99 -2.50 -9.66 -29.55
CA GLY A 99 -1.57 -9.51 -28.43
C GLY A 99 -1.69 -8.16 -27.73
N PHE A 100 -1.44 -8.16 -26.41
CA PHE A 100 -1.62 -6.96 -25.57
C PHE A 100 -0.67 -5.81 -25.95
N ASP A 101 0.59 -6.13 -26.25
CA ASP A 101 1.61 -5.14 -26.63
C ASP A 101 1.27 -4.45 -27.97
N TYR A 102 0.64 -5.16 -28.92
CA TYR A 102 0.15 -4.57 -30.16
C TYR A 102 -0.99 -3.59 -29.90
N HIS A 103 -1.97 -4.00 -29.08
CA HIS A 103 -3.12 -3.16 -28.72
C HIS A 103 -2.67 -1.84 -28.06
N VAL A 104 -1.77 -1.91 -27.07
CA VAL A 104 -1.27 -0.70 -26.39
C VAL A 104 -0.52 0.22 -27.35
N ARG A 105 0.37 -0.30 -28.21
CA ARG A 105 1.24 0.54 -29.07
C ARG A 105 0.58 1.08 -30.33
N ASN A 106 -0.43 0.41 -30.86
CA ASN A 106 -1.01 0.75 -32.16
C ASN A 106 -2.43 1.29 -32.07
N GLU A 107 -3.19 0.90 -31.03
CA GLU A 107 -4.58 1.37 -30.84
C GLU A 107 -4.68 2.46 -29.76
N HIS A 108 -3.83 2.39 -28.73
CA HIS A 108 -3.94 3.18 -27.50
C HIS A 108 -2.63 3.86 -27.07
N ASN A 109 -1.80 4.24 -28.04
CA ASN A 109 -0.51 4.92 -27.84
C ASN A 109 -0.69 6.37 -27.34
#